data_AF-A0A942S9H5-F1
#
_entry.id   AF-A0A942S9H5-F1
#
_cell.length_a   1.000
_cell.length_b   1.000
_cell.length_c   1.000
_cell.angle_alpha   90.00
_cell.angle_beta   90.00
_cell.angle_gamma   90.00
#
_symmetry.space_group_name_H-M   'P 1'
#
loop_
_entity.id
_entity.type
_entity.pdbx_description
1 polymer ?
#
loop_
_entity_poly.entity_id
_entity_poly.type
_entity_poly.pdbx_seq_one_letter_code
_entity_poly.pdbx_strand_id
1 'polypeptide(L)'
;MKALVVNRISDFALTIGIICIFYLFRSLDFAIVFALAPLYANETFIFCGFTVNILSLISLLLFIGAMGKSAQIGLHTWLPSAMEGPTPVSALIHAATMVTAGVFLIIKCSPIFEYTPKILIFITFIGYLTAFFSATV
;
A
#
# COMPACT_ATOMS: atom_id res chain seq x y z
N MET A 1 -10.07 -19.34 -4.76
CA MET A 1 -9.20 -18.81 -5.84
C MET A 1 -9.22 -17.27 -5.92
N LYS A 2 -10.40 -16.63 -5.88
CA LYS A 2 -10.56 -15.16 -5.95
C LYS A 2 -9.67 -14.38 -4.97
N ALA A 3 -9.63 -14.78 -3.69
CA ALA A 3 -8.81 -14.11 -2.67
C ALA A 3 -7.31 -14.15 -2.95
N LEU A 4 -6.80 -15.23 -3.56
CA LEU A 4 -5.39 -15.33 -3.92
C LEU A 4 -5.05 -14.41 -5.09
N VAL A 5 -5.94 -14.31 -6.09
CA VAL A 5 -5.72 -13.46 -7.27
C VAL A 5 -5.71 -11.99 -6.90
N VAL A 6 -6.69 -11.52 -6.10
CA VAL A 6 -6.76 -10.11 -5.69
C VAL A 6 -5.55 -9.71 -4.85
N ASN A 7 -5.11 -10.58 -3.94
CA ASN A 7 -3.91 -10.36 -3.15
C ASN A 7 -2.63 -10.38 -4.00
N ARG A 8 -2.52 -11.26 -5.00
CA ARG A 8 -1.38 -11.31 -5.94
C ARG A 8 -1.20 -10.01 -6.72
N ILE A 9 -2.29 -9.37 -7.14
CA ILE A 9 -2.23 -8.08 -7.85
C ILE A 9 -1.63 -7.00 -6.94
N SER A 10 -2.03 -6.99 -5.67
CA SER A 10 -1.47 -6.10 -4.64
C SER A 10 0.02 -6.37 -4.40
N ASP A 11 0.39 -7.64 -4.28
CA ASP A 11 1.79 -8.05 -4.07
C ASP A 11 2.68 -7.66 -5.25
N PHE A 12 2.15 -7.63 -6.47
CA PHE A 12 2.87 -7.14 -7.65
C PHE A 12 3.18 -5.64 -7.55
N ALA A 13 2.20 -4.82 -7.18
CA ALA A 13 2.41 -3.38 -6.95
C ALA A 13 3.43 -3.12 -5.84
N LEU A 14 3.33 -3.86 -4.73
CA LEU A 14 4.29 -3.78 -3.63
C LEU A 14 5.72 -4.13 -4.09
N THR A 15 5.86 -5.19 -4.89
CA THR A 15 7.16 -5.64 -5.40
C THR A 15 7.80 -4.58 -6.29
N ILE A 16 7.02 -3.94 -7.18
CA ILE A 16 7.51 -2.82 -7.99
C ILE A 16 7.94 -1.66 -7.10
N GLY A 17 7.16 -1.32 -6.07
CA GLY A 17 7.54 -0.28 -5.10
C GLY A 17 8.88 -0.56 -4.42
N ILE A 18 9.11 -1.79 -3.96
CA ILE A 18 10.38 -2.21 -3.34
C ILE A 18 11.54 -2.12 -4.34
N ILE A 19 11.33 -2.54 -5.59
CA ILE A 19 12.34 -2.42 -6.66
C ILE A 19 12.68 -0.95 -6.92
N CYS A 20 11.69 -0.06 -6.96
CA CYS A 20 11.92 1.37 -7.13
C CYS A 20 12.72 1.98 -5.97
N ILE A 21 12.43 1.57 -4.72
CA ILE A 21 13.22 1.98 -3.54
C ILE A 21 14.67 1.52 -3.69
N PHE A 22 14.87 0.25 -4.04
CA PHE A 22 16.23 -0.28 -4.24
C PHE A 22 16.96 0.41 -5.38
N TYR A 23 16.28 0.74 -6.47
CA TYR A 23 16.86 1.45 -7.60
C TYR A 23 17.32 2.86 -7.22
N LEU A 24 16.52 3.59 -6.43
CA LEU A 24 16.82 4.97 -6.05
C LEU A 24 17.87 5.04 -4.93
N PHE A 25 17.66 4.31 -3.83
CA PHE A 25 18.46 4.43 -2.60
C PHE A 25 19.63 3.43 -2.55
N ARG A 26 19.66 2.43 -3.43
CA ARG A 26 20.62 1.30 -3.43
C ARG A 26 20.68 0.51 -2.11
N SER A 27 19.66 0.67 -1.27
CA SER A 27 19.51 -0.01 0.02
C SER A 27 18.03 -0.22 0.31
N LEU A 28 17.73 -1.25 1.09
CA LEU A 28 16.41 -1.52 1.65
C LEU A 28 16.38 -1.29 3.17
N ASP A 29 17.49 -0.85 3.76
CA ASP A 29 17.51 -0.49 5.17
C ASP A 29 16.77 0.83 5.38
N PHE A 30 15.74 0.80 6.23
CA PHE A 30 14.90 1.95 6.56
C PHE A 30 15.73 3.14 7.04
N ALA A 31 16.79 2.93 7.83
CA ALA A 31 17.62 4.03 8.32
C ALA A 31 18.29 4.82 7.19
N ILE A 32 18.82 4.10 6.20
CA ILE A 32 19.49 4.70 5.03
C ILE A 32 18.46 5.36 4.12
N VAL A 33 17.34 4.69 3.85
CA VAL A 33 16.27 5.20 2.98
C VAL A 33 15.69 6.50 3.54
N PHE A 34 15.41 6.57 4.85
CA PHE A 34 14.80 7.78 5.45
C PHE A 34 15.77 8.94 5.54
N ALA A 35 17.07 8.68 5.77
CA ALA A 35 18.09 9.72 5.76
C ALA A 35 18.26 10.36 4.36
N LEU A 36 18.12 9.55 3.30
CA LEU A 36 18.27 10.00 1.91
C LEU A 36 16.97 10.52 1.29
N ALA A 37 15.80 10.12 1.80
CA ALA A 37 14.48 10.52 1.29
C ALA A 37 14.32 12.03 1.00
N PRO A 38 14.73 12.97 1.88
CA PRO A 38 14.57 14.40 1.61
C PRO A 38 15.37 14.89 0.40
N LEU A 39 16.50 14.25 0.06
CA LEU A 39 17.34 14.65 -1.08
C LEU A 39 16.63 14.43 -2.42
N TYR A 40 15.75 13.43 -2.48
CA TYR A 40 15.04 13.03 -3.70
C TYR A 40 13.62 13.61 -3.77
N ALA A 41 13.23 14.48 -2.82
CA ALA A 41 11.86 14.98 -2.70
C ALA A 41 11.36 15.71 -3.97
N ASN A 42 12.24 16.32 -4.75
CA ASN A 42 11.91 17.03 -6.00
C ASN A 42 12.31 16.27 -7.28
N GLU A 43 12.85 15.07 -7.16
CA GLU A 43 13.34 14.30 -8.30
C GLU A 43 12.18 13.72 -9.12
N THR A 44 12.28 13.89 -10.44
CA THR A 44 11.26 13.43 -11.40
C THR A 44 11.78 12.26 -12.20
N PHE A 45 10.92 11.26 -12.38
CA PHE A 45 11.21 10.05 -13.12
C PHE A 45 10.16 9.83 -14.21
N ILE A 46 10.58 9.27 -15.35
CA ILE A 46 9.66 8.92 -16.44
C ILE A 46 9.16 7.51 -16.18
N PHE A 47 7.92 7.39 -15.74
CA PHE A 47 7.24 6.11 -15.53
C PHE A 47 6.18 5.91 -16.61
N CYS A 48 6.31 4.85 -17.40
CA CYS A 48 5.36 4.52 -18.49
C CYS A 48 5.07 5.70 -19.45
N GLY A 49 6.08 6.56 -19.71
CA GLY A 49 5.95 7.73 -20.58
C GLY A 49 5.46 9.02 -19.90
N PHE A 50 5.11 8.98 -18.61
CA PHE A 50 4.71 10.15 -17.83
C PHE A 50 5.81 10.61 -16.87
N THR A 51 6.04 11.92 -16.78
CA THR A 51 6.94 12.51 -15.79
C THR A 51 6.24 12.62 -14.45
N VAL A 52 6.66 11.80 -13.48
CA VAL A 52 6.10 11.77 -12.12
C VAL A 52 7.21 11.90 -11.10
N ASN A 53 6.88 12.50 -9.96
CA ASN A 53 7.80 12.54 -8.83
C ASN A 53 8.04 11.12 -8.31
N ILE A 54 9.30 10.74 -8.11
CA ILE A 54 9.65 9.35 -7.80
C ILE A 54 9.19 8.91 -6.40
N LEU A 55 9.26 9.80 -5.39
CA LEU A 55 8.70 9.50 -4.07
C LEU A 55 7.18 9.35 -4.13
N SER A 56 6.50 10.18 -4.93
CA SER A 56 5.04 10.06 -5.13
C SER A 56 4.65 8.72 -5.77
N LEU A 57 5.44 8.26 -6.74
CA LEU A 57 5.23 6.95 -7.37
C LEU A 57 5.47 5.79 -6.38
N ILE A 58 6.58 5.84 -5.63
CA ILE A 58 6.91 4.81 -4.63
C ILE A 58 5.81 4.73 -3.57
N SER A 59 5.40 5.88 -3.01
CA SER A 59 4.35 5.94 -1.99
C SER A 59 3.00 5.43 -2.52
N LEU A 60 2.63 5.74 -3.77
CA LEU A 60 1.43 5.18 -4.41
C LEU A 60 1.51 3.65 -4.53
N LEU A 61 2.63 3.11 -5.01
CA LEU A 61 2.82 1.66 -5.20
C LEU A 61 2.79 0.90 -3.87
N LEU A 62 3.48 1.43 -2.85
CA LEU A 62 3.44 0.90 -1.49
C LEU A 62 2.01 0.92 -0.92
N PHE A 63 1.28 2.01 -1.16
CA PHE A 63 -0.10 2.13 -0.72
C PHE A 63 -1.01 1.12 -1.41
N ILE A 64 -0.94 0.96 -2.75
CA ILE A 64 -1.71 -0.07 -3.47
C ILE A 64 -1.40 -1.46 -2.92
N GLY A 65 -0.14 -1.74 -2.60
CA GLY A 65 0.28 -2.96 -1.91
C GLY A 65 -0.40 -3.18 -0.56
N ALA A 66 -0.55 -2.11 0.23
CA ALA A 66 -1.27 -2.13 1.50
C ALA A 66 -2.80 -2.24 1.32
N MET A 67 -3.37 -1.61 0.28
CA MET A 67 -4.81 -1.62 -0.01
C MET A 67 -5.35 -3.04 -0.24
N GLY A 68 -4.63 -3.88 -0.96
CA GLY A 68 -5.11 -5.23 -1.25
C GLY A 68 -5.15 -6.12 -0.01
N LYS A 69 -4.16 -6.02 0.88
CA LYS A 69 -4.15 -6.76 2.15
C LYS A 69 -5.18 -6.24 3.15
N SER A 70 -5.46 -4.94 3.15
CA SER A 70 -6.43 -4.31 4.04
C SER A 70 -7.87 -4.26 3.51
N ALA A 71 -8.14 -4.87 2.34
CA ALA A 71 -9.46 -4.94 1.72
C ALA A 71 -10.13 -3.57 1.56
N GLN A 72 -9.37 -2.56 1.10
CA GLN A 72 -9.93 -1.25 0.80
C GLN A 72 -10.81 -1.28 -0.47
N ILE A 73 -11.58 -0.20 -0.70
CA ILE A 73 -12.48 -0.05 -1.85
C ILE A 73 -11.70 -0.30 -3.15
N GLY A 74 -12.34 -1.05 -4.06
CA GLY A 74 -11.69 -1.61 -5.25
C GLY A 74 -11.13 -3.02 -5.04
N LEU A 75 -10.42 -3.29 -3.94
CA LEU A 75 -9.81 -4.60 -3.65
C LEU A 75 -10.53 -5.38 -2.53
N HIS A 76 -11.63 -4.88 -1.99
CA HIS A 76 -12.40 -5.52 -0.91
C HIS A 76 -13.12 -6.83 -1.29
N THR A 77 -13.26 -7.14 -2.59
CA THR A 77 -14.14 -8.23 -3.06
C THR A 77 -13.72 -9.64 -2.66
N TRP A 78 -12.52 -9.82 -2.13
CA TRP A 78 -12.07 -11.10 -1.58
C TRP A 78 -12.54 -11.34 -0.15
N LEU A 79 -12.83 -10.28 0.61
CA LEU A 79 -13.15 -10.35 2.04
C LEU A 79 -14.46 -11.14 2.30
N PRO A 80 -15.56 -10.94 1.54
CA PRO A 80 -16.78 -11.73 1.75
C PRO A 80 -16.56 -13.21 1.46
N SER A 81 -15.78 -13.55 0.43
CA SER A 81 -15.44 -14.95 0.13
C SER A 81 -14.50 -15.58 1.16
N ALA A 82 -13.75 -14.78 1.92
CA ALA A 82 -12.92 -15.29 3.01
C ALA A 82 -13.76 -15.68 4.24
N MET A 83 -14.96 -15.10 4.40
CA MET A 83 -15.91 -15.42 5.46
C MET A 83 -16.66 -16.74 5.26
N GLU A 84 -16.61 -17.31 4.06
CA GLU A 84 -17.13 -18.66 3.77
C GLU A 84 -16.23 -19.77 4.37
N GLY A 85 -15.02 -19.41 4.84
CA GLY A 85 -14.10 -20.32 5.52
C GLY A 85 -14.52 -20.66 6.95
N PRO A 86 -13.84 -21.64 7.60
CA PRO A 86 -14.14 -22.00 8.98
C PRO A 86 -13.88 -20.84 9.95
N THR A 87 -14.74 -20.68 10.96
CA THR A 87 -14.71 -19.59 11.95
C THR A 87 -13.36 -19.31 12.64
N PRO A 88 -12.49 -20.29 12.96
CA PRO A 88 -11.15 -19.97 13.49
C PRO A 88 -10.22 -19.31 12.46
N VAL A 89 -10.41 -19.57 11.16
CA VAL A 89 -9.57 -19.01 10.10
C VAL A 89 -9.97 -17.58 9.76
N SER A 90 -11.27 -17.27 9.72
CA SER A 90 -11.74 -15.90 9.54
C SER A 90 -11.30 -14.99 10.71
N ALA A 91 -11.37 -15.48 11.95
CA ALA A 91 -10.86 -14.76 13.12
C ALA A 91 -9.36 -14.41 12.99
N LEU A 92 -8.53 -15.36 12.50
CA LEU A 92 -7.10 -15.15 12.33
C LEU A 92 -6.77 -14.15 11.20
N ILE A 93 -7.52 -14.15 10.10
CA ILE A 93 -7.31 -13.23 8.97
C ILE A 93 -7.61 -11.78 9.38
N HIS A 94 -8.68 -11.58 10.16
CA HIS A 94 -9.12 -10.25 10.59
C HIS A 94 -8.28 -9.69 11.74
N ALA A 95 -7.84 -10.53 12.67
CA ALA A 95 -7.07 -10.07 13.83
C ALA A 95 -5.56 -9.99 13.57
N ALA A 96 -4.99 -10.94 12.83
CA ALA A 96 -3.55 -11.20 12.93
C ALA A 96 -2.74 -10.93 11.64
N THR A 97 -3.30 -11.05 10.43
CA THR A 97 -2.44 -11.21 9.24
C THR A 97 -2.69 -10.27 8.07
N MET A 98 -3.94 -9.97 7.67
CA MET A 98 -4.16 -9.21 6.42
C MET A 98 -4.39 -7.73 6.64
N VAL A 99 -5.29 -7.37 7.57
CA VAL A 99 -5.68 -5.96 7.75
C VAL A 99 -4.59 -5.16 8.48
N THR A 100 -3.93 -5.76 9.47
CA THR A 100 -2.87 -5.11 10.26
C THR A 100 -1.57 -4.94 9.48
N ALA A 101 -1.22 -5.86 8.58
CA ALA A 101 0.01 -5.82 7.79
C ALA A 101 0.05 -4.60 6.84
N GLY A 102 -1.09 -4.25 6.22
CA GLY A 102 -1.18 -3.07 5.35
C GLY A 102 -0.94 -1.76 6.12
N VAL A 103 -1.57 -1.62 7.29
CA VAL A 103 -1.40 -0.44 8.15
C VAL A 103 0.01 -0.36 8.70
N PHE A 104 0.58 -1.49 9.13
CA PHE A 104 1.96 -1.56 9.61
C PHE A 104 2.96 -1.04 8.57
N LEU A 105 2.80 -1.43 7.30
CA LEU A 105 3.66 -0.97 6.22
C LEU A 105 3.59 0.55 6.03
N ILE A 106 2.37 1.12 6.03
CA ILE A 106 2.19 2.57 5.86
C ILE A 106 2.83 3.34 7.02
N ILE A 107 2.62 2.89 8.26
CA ILE A 107 3.21 3.51 9.44
C ILE A 107 4.74 3.42 9.40
N LYS A 108 5.30 2.25 9.07
CA LYS A 108 6.76 2.09 9.00
C LYS A 108 7.39 2.99 7.94
N CYS A 109 6.71 3.17 6.82
CA CYS A 109 7.18 4.02 5.73
C CYS A 109 6.72 5.49 5.86
N SER A 110 6.19 5.92 7.01
CA SER A 110 5.70 7.30 7.19
C SER A 110 6.68 8.39 6.76
N PRO A 111 8.01 8.27 6.98
CA PRO A 111 8.95 9.30 6.56
C PRO A 111 9.02 9.48 5.03
N ILE A 112 8.63 8.47 4.24
CA ILE A 112 8.53 8.59 2.77
C ILE A 112 7.24 9.32 2.38
N PHE A 113 6.12 9.02 3.07
CA PHE A 113 4.82 9.61 2.79
C PHE A 113 4.72 11.09 3.16
N GLU A 114 5.50 11.56 4.15
CA GLU A 114 5.53 12.97 4.55
C GLU A 114 5.96 13.91 3.41
N TYR A 115 6.79 13.43 2.50
CA TYR A 115 7.23 14.21 1.33
C TYR A 115 6.22 14.19 0.17
N THR A 116 5.09 13.48 0.29
CA THR A 116 4.11 13.29 -0.79
C THR A 116 2.70 13.70 -0.37
N PRO A 117 2.43 15.00 -0.17
CA PRO A 117 1.16 15.49 0.37
C PRO A 117 -0.05 15.11 -0.50
N LYS A 118 0.11 15.05 -1.82
CA LYS A 118 -0.94 14.60 -2.74
C LYS A 118 -1.36 13.15 -2.50
N ILE A 119 -0.39 12.28 -2.19
CA ILE A 119 -0.63 10.87 -1.90
C ILE A 119 -1.29 10.71 -0.54
N LEU A 120 -0.85 11.47 0.48
CA LEU A 120 -1.51 11.48 1.79
C LEU A 120 -3.00 11.84 1.67
N ILE A 121 -3.34 12.88 0.92
CA ILE A 121 -4.75 13.26 0.67
C ILE A 121 -5.49 12.11 -0.02
N PHE A 122 -4.89 11.48 -1.02
CA PHE A 122 -5.48 10.33 -1.70
C PHE A 122 -5.75 9.14 -0.76
N ILE A 123 -4.80 8.82 0.13
CA ILE A 123 -4.95 7.77 1.15
C ILE A 123 -6.12 8.10 2.08
N THR A 124 -6.21 9.34 2.57
CA THR A 124 -7.30 9.76 3.46
C THR A 124 -8.66 9.69 2.77
N PHE A 125 -8.73 10.07 1.49
CA PHE A 125 -9.96 10.02 0.71
C PHE A 125 -10.45 8.59 0.50
N ILE A 126 -9.55 7.66 0.13
CA ILE A 126 -9.91 6.25 0.00
C ILE A 126 -10.32 5.67 1.35
N GLY A 127 -9.59 5.97 2.41
CA GLY A 127 -9.90 5.56 3.78
C GLY A 127 -11.30 6.01 4.21
N TYR A 128 -11.64 7.27 3.92
CA TYR A 128 -12.96 7.83 4.19
C TYR A 128 -14.05 7.09 3.40
N LEU A 129 -13.85 6.89 2.09
CA LEU A 129 -14.82 6.16 1.27
C LEU A 129 -15.00 4.72 1.75
N THR A 130 -13.92 4.03 2.14
CA THR A 130 -14.01 2.66 2.68
C THR A 130 -14.81 2.59 3.96
N ALA A 131 -14.57 3.53 4.89
CA ALA A 131 -15.30 3.59 6.14
C ALA A 131 -16.78 3.86 5.90
N PHE A 132 -17.10 4.81 5.01
CA PHE A 132 -18.48 5.12 4.66
C PHE A 132 -19.20 3.93 4.01
N PHE A 133 -18.60 3.32 2.98
CA PHE A 133 -19.20 2.17 2.27
C PHE A 133 -19.40 0.97 3.20
N SER A 134 -18.39 0.62 4.00
CA SER A 134 -18.47 -0.50 4.95
C SER A 134 -19.46 -0.26 6.09
N ALA A 135 -19.81 1.00 6.38
CA ALA A 135 -20.84 1.31 7.37
C ALA A 135 -22.26 1.20 6.79
N THR A 136 -22.41 1.43 5.48
CA THR A 136 -23.71 1.40 4.80
C THR A 136 -24.12 0.03 4.25
N VAL A 137 -23.15 -0.85 3.99
CA VAL A 137 -23.32 -2.18 3.38
C VAL A 137 -22.65 -3.23 4.24
#